data_AF-A0AA90TGE0-F1
#
_entry.id   AF-A0AA90TGE0-F1
#
_cell.length_a   1.000
_cell.length_b   1.000
_cell.length_c   1.000
_cell.angle_alpha   90.00
_cell.angle_beta   90.00
_cell.angle_gamma   90.00
#
_symmetry.space_group_name_H-M   'P 1'
#
loop_
_entity.id
_entity.type
_entity.pdbx_description
1 polymer ?
#
loop_
_entity_poly.entity_id
_entity_poly.type
_entity_poly.pdbx_seq_one_letter_code
_entity_poly.pdbx_strand_id
1 'polypeptide(L)'
;MKNLYLRSAVALSCALSLAACGGDDDGTVQLGGAVTNVTVSGLVLQNKGGPDLKIEPDATGFVFPDLIANNTEFDITVKSPPSNATCSVENGKGKSSVYGVGRIIVRCTLIPHDLKGKITGLTSGPLVIINGDHRLSIPANNTEFNMTQLAENKKDKLGQVGETLAYGVSVLQQPPGLTCRIDNAVGTMGKADVDNILITCN
;
A
#
# COMPACT_ATOMS: atom_id res chain seq x y z
N MET A 1 84.83 -10.14 -7.81
CA MET A 1 84.07 -11.08 -6.97
C MET A 1 82.87 -10.35 -6.39
N LYS A 2 81.67 -10.82 -6.78
CA LYS A 2 80.39 -10.84 -6.06
C LYS A 2 80.09 -9.69 -5.07
N ASN A 3 79.07 -8.90 -5.39
CA ASN A 3 78.01 -8.57 -4.43
C ASN A 3 76.67 -8.38 -5.16
N LEU A 4 76.23 -9.47 -5.79
CA LEU A 4 74.95 -9.59 -6.50
C LEU A 4 73.79 -9.96 -5.55
N TYR A 5 73.92 -9.70 -4.24
CA TYR A 5 72.93 -10.12 -3.23
C TYR A 5 72.15 -8.94 -2.61
N LEU A 6 72.57 -7.69 -2.82
CA LEU A 6 71.96 -6.53 -2.16
C LEU A 6 70.80 -5.88 -2.93
N ARG A 7 70.61 -6.24 -4.22
CA ARG A 7 69.48 -5.74 -5.03
C ARG A 7 68.25 -6.65 -5.02
N SER A 8 68.40 -7.88 -4.53
CA SER A 8 67.31 -8.89 -4.53
C SER A 8 66.49 -8.91 -3.24
N ALA A 9 66.93 -8.22 -2.17
CA ALA A 9 66.22 -8.23 -0.89
C ALA A 9 65.10 -7.18 -0.78
N VAL A 10 65.16 -6.08 -1.55
CA VAL A 10 64.13 -5.01 -1.51
C VAL A 10 62.91 -5.36 -2.37
N ALA A 11 63.07 -6.21 -3.39
CA ALA A 11 61.94 -6.66 -4.22
C ALA A 11 61.04 -7.69 -3.49
N LEU A 12 61.54 -8.36 -2.45
CA LEU A 12 60.77 -9.39 -1.73
C LEU A 12 59.91 -8.81 -0.59
N SER A 13 60.18 -7.59 -0.12
CA SER A 13 59.37 -6.96 0.95
C SER A 13 58.16 -6.17 0.42
N CYS A 14 58.11 -5.83 -0.87
CA CYS A 14 56.94 -5.17 -1.48
C CYS A 14 55.88 -6.14 -2.02
N ALA A 15 56.17 -7.45 -2.07
CA ALA A 15 55.23 -8.45 -2.58
C ALA A 15 54.28 -9.02 -1.51
N LEU A 16 54.58 -8.80 -0.22
CA LEU A 16 53.78 -9.34 0.90
C LEU A 16 52.71 -8.37 1.42
N SER A 17 52.69 -7.11 0.96
CA SER A 17 51.66 -6.14 1.34
C SER A 17 50.47 -6.10 0.39
N LEU A 18 50.45 -6.88 -0.70
CA LEU A 18 49.32 -6.93 -1.64
C LEU A 18 48.29 -8.04 -1.33
N ALA A 19 48.58 -8.97 -0.43
CA ALA A 19 47.64 -10.03 -0.04
C ALA A 19 46.54 -9.55 0.93
N ALA A 20 46.58 -8.30 1.37
CA ALA A 20 45.58 -7.73 2.29
C ALA A 20 44.37 -7.09 1.58
N CYS A 21 44.31 -7.12 0.25
CA CYS A 21 43.12 -6.78 -0.53
C CYS A 21 42.53 -8.03 -1.20
N GLY A 22 42.63 -9.18 -0.55
CA GLY A 22 41.74 -10.31 -0.80
C GLY A 22 40.44 -10.03 -0.04
N GLY A 23 39.58 -9.17 -0.60
CA GLY A 23 38.24 -8.99 -0.10
C GLY A 23 37.49 -10.31 -0.28
N ASP A 24 37.17 -10.98 0.81
CA ASP A 24 36.06 -11.93 0.88
C ASP A 24 34.77 -11.10 0.68
N ASP A 25 34.57 -10.57 -0.53
CA ASP A 25 33.42 -9.78 -0.92
C ASP A 25 32.23 -10.71 -1.14
N ASP A 26 31.80 -11.38 -0.06
CA ASP A 26 30.44 -11.85 0.07
C ASP A 26 29.56 -10.60 0.21
N GLY A 27 29.35 -9.92 -0.92
CA GLY A 27 28.66 -8.63 -0.99
C GLY A 27 27.36 -8.68 -0.19
N THR A 28 27.12 -7.64 0.60
CA THR A 28 25.88 -7.49 1.35
C THR A 28 24.91 -6.61 0.55
N VAL A 29 23.62 -6.88 0.69
CA VAL A 29 22.57 -6.17 -0.04
C VAL A 29 21.51 -5.65 0.92
N GLN A 30 20.92 -4.51 0.59
CA GLN A 30 19.78 -3.96 1.31
C GLN A 30 18.53 -4.79 1.03
N LEU A 31 17.74 -5.02 2.07
CA LEU A 31 16.44 -5.65 1.97
C LEU A 31 15.36 -4.57 2.12
N GLY A 32 14.62 -4.29 1.05
CA GLY A 32 13.60 -3.25 1.04
C GLY A 32 12.58 -3.46 -0.06
N GLY A 33 11.56 -2.60 -0.08
CA GLY A 33 10.48 -2.71 -1.02
C GLY A 33 9.55 -1.51 -1.02
N ALA A 34 8.49 -1.61 -1.82
CA ALA A 34 7.42 -0.63 -1.83
C ALA A 34 6.37 -0.99 -0.78
N VAL A 35 5.71 0.02 -0.23
CA VAL A 35 4.54 -0.16 0.62
C VAL A 35 3.42 0.78 0.15
N THR A 36 2.18 0.32 0.22
CA THR A 36 1.01 1.09 -0.22
C THR A 36 -0.11 1.03 0.80
N ASN A 37 -0.86 2.14 0.92
CA ASN A 37 -2.05 2.30 1.77
C ASN A 37 -1.82 2.11 3.28
N VAL A 38 -0.69 2.60 3.79
CA VAL A 38 -0.46 2.73 5.24
C VAL A 38 -0.87 4.13 5.64
N THR A 39 -2.09 4.31 6.15
CA THR A 39 -2.62 5.65 6.46
C THR A 39 -2.65 5.96 7.96
N VAL A 40 -2.40 4.96 8.80
CA VAL A 40 -2.24 5.11 10.26
C VAL A 40 -1.07 4.28 10.75
N SER A 41 -0.54 4.64 11.92
CA SER A 41 0.56 3.90 12.55
C SER A 41 0.13 2.48 12.91
N GLY A 42 1.09 1.55 12.95
CA GLY A 42 0.88 0.21 13.49
C GLY A 42 1.33 -0.92 12.56
N LEU A 43 1.68 -0.61 11.31
CA LEU A 43 2.32 -1.60 10.45
C LEU A 43 3.73 -1.91 10.96
N VAL A 44 3.99 -3.18 11.23
CA VAL A 44 5.30 -3.72 11.62
C VAL A 44 5.64 -4.90 10.72
N LEU A 45 6.79 -4.82 10.06
CA LEU A 45 7.36 -5.88 9.25
C LEU A 45 8.49 -6.58 10.01
N GLN A 46 8.72 -7.85 9.67
CA GLN A 46 9.82 -8.62 10.25
C GLN A 46 10.43 -9.53 9.17
N ASN A 47 11.75 -9.62 9.14
CA ASN A 47 12.47 -10.58 8.29
C ASN A 47 12.92 -11.77 9.15
N LYS A 48 12.37 -12.97 8.92
CA LYS A 48 12.79 -14.23 9.57
C LYS A 48 12.90 -14.17 11.10
N GLY A 49 12.01 -13.45 11.78
CA GLY A 49 12.07 -13.34 13.25
C GLY A 49 13.12 -12.36 13.79
N GLY A 50 13.79 -11.58 12.93
CA GLY A 50 14.75 -10.54 13.29
C GLY A 50 14.11 -9.27 13.91
N PRO A 51 14.81 -8.13 13.91
CA PRO A 51 14.27 -6.88 14.47
C PRO A 51 12.99 -6.41 13.78
N ASP A 52 12.15 -5.74 14.56
CA ASP A 52 10.91 -5.14 14.08
C ASP A 52 11.20 -3.89 13.26
N LEU A 53 10.64 -3.82 12.05
CA LEU A 53 10.65 -2.62 11.22
C LEU A 53 9.27 -1.97 11.26
N LYS A 54 9.16 -0.83 11.95
CA LYS A 54 7.95 -0.01 11.95
C LYS A 54 7.85 0.80 10.67
N ILE A 55 6.67 0.81 10.07
CA ILE A 55 6.36 1.61 8.89
C ILE A 55 5.44 2.76 9.31
N GLU A 56 5.89 3.98 9.06
CA GLU A 56 5.12 5.19 9.36
C GLU A 56 3.98 5.41 8.36
N PRO A 57 2.92 6.15 8.73
CA PRO A 57 1.88 6.59 7.81
C PRO A 57 2.46 7.27 6.56
N ASP A 58 1.77 7.09 5.44
CA ASP A 58 2.06 7.66 4.12
C ASP A 58 3.43 7.27 3.53
N ALA A 59 4.13 6.30 4.16
CA ALA A 59 5.33 5.71 3.59
C ALA A 59 5.02 5.07 2.22
N THR A 60 5.93 5.26 1.27
CA THR A 60 5.86 4.67 -0.08
C THR A 60 6.84 3.52 -0.26
N GLY A 61 7.76 3.33 0.69
CA GLY A 61 8.73 2.23 0.71
C GLY A 61 9.23 1.92 2.12
N PHE A 62 9.99 0.85 2.22
CA PHE A 62 10.63 0.40 3.45
C PHE A 62 12.02 -0.17 3.16
N VAL A 63 12.92 -0.08 4.13
CA VAL A 63 14.26 -0.68 4.09
C VAL A 63 14.57 -1.22 5.48
N PHE A 64 14.96 -2.49 5.57
CA PHE A 64 15.48 -3.06 6.80
C PHE A 64 16.87 -2.49 7.09
N PRO A 65 17.18 -2.15 8.36
CA PRO A 65 18.47 -1.59 8.72
C PRO A 65 19.61 -2.61 8.55
N ASP A 66 19.31 -3.90 8.78
CA ASP A 66 20.29 -4.98 8.64
C ASP A 66 20.45 -5.35 7.16
N LEU A 67 21.71 -5.32 6.70
CA LEU A 67 22.07 -5.86 5.40
C LEU A 67 22.07 -7.38 5.45
N ILE A 68 21.73 -8.03 4.34
CA ILE A 68 21.81 -9.49 4.20
C ILE A 68 22.95 -9.86 3.27
N ALA A 69 23.71 -10.89 3.62
CA ALA A 69 24.78 -11.41 2.76
C ALA A 69 24.18 -11.98 1.47
N ASN A 70 25.01 -12.12 0.44
CA ASN A 70 24.65 -12.81 -0.80
C ASN A 70 24.19 -14.26 -0.54
N ASN A 71 23.32 -14.80 -1.40
CA ASN A 71 22.74 -16.15 -1.30
C ASN A 71 22.03 -16.47 0.02
N THR A 72 21.63 -15.46 0.79
CA THR A 72 20.93 -15.60 2.07
C THR A 72 19.42 -15.54 1.85
N GLU A 73 18.70 -16.46 2.50
CA GLU A 73 17.24 -16.48 2.47
C GLU A 73 16.65 -15.33 3.30
N PHE A 74 15.64 -14.66 2.75
CA PHE A 74 14.79 -13.70 3.43
C PHE A 74 13.34 -14.19 3.42
N ASP A 75 12.60 -13.80 4.46
CA ASP A 75 11.17 -14.06 4.63
C ASP A 75 10.55 -12.90 5.40
N ILE A 76 10.07 -11.92 4.65
CA ILE A 76 9.42 -10.72 5.16
C ILE A 76 7.95 -11.03 5.39
N THR A 77 7.52 -10.86 6.63
CA THR A 77 6.13 -11.05 7.06
C THR A 77 5.60 -9.78 7.69
N VAL A 78 4.28 -9.62 7.66
CA VAL A 78 3.57 -8.63 8.48
C VAL A 78 3.46 -9.20 9.88
N LYS A 79 4.20 -8.60 10.83
CA LYS A 79 4.12 -8.97 12.25
C LYS A 79 2.87 -8.38 12.90
N SER A 80 2.58 -7.11 12.59
CA SER A 80 1.37 -6.42 13.05
C SER A 80 0.85 -5.55 11.91
N PRO A 81 -0.42 -5.70 11.49
CA PRO A 81 -1.05 -4.74 10.59
C PRO A 81 -1.46 -3.46 11.34
N PRO A 82 -1.66 -2.33 10.64
CA PRO A 82 -2.29 -1.15 11.22
C PRO A 82 -3.77 -1.43 11.53
N SER A 83 -4.38 -0.66 12.45
CA SER A 83 -5.72 -0.96 12.95
C SER A 83 -6.85 -0.84 11.92
N ASN A 84 -6.59 -0.15 10.81
CA ASN A 84 -7.58 0.18 9.78
C ASN A 84 -7.39 -0.60 8.46
N ALA A 85 -6.47 -1.58 8.42
CA ALA A 85 -6.18 -2.31 7.19
C ALA A 85 -5.69 -3.72 7.46
N THR A 86 -5.87 -4.61 6.49
CA THR A 86 -5.13 -5.88 6.41
C THR A 86 -4.00 -5.73 5.42
N CYS A 87 -2.77 -6.12 5.77
CA CYS A 87 -1.62 -6.02 4.88
C CYS A 87 -1.09 -7.40 4.47
N SER A 88 -0.67 -7.52 3.21
CA SER A 88 -0.02 -8.72 2.66
C SER A 88 1.34 -8.36 2.05
N VAL A 89 2.26 -9.33 2.00
CA VAL A 89 3.57 -9.17 1.38
C VAL A 89 3.62 -10.00 0.10
N GLU A 90 3.80 -9.33 -1.03
CA GLU A 90 4.07 -9.94 -2.33
C GLU A 90 5.58 -10.07 -2.53
N ASN A 91 6.02 -11.25 -2.99
CA ASN A 91 7.45 -11.59 -3.16
C ASN A 91 8.28 -11.39 -1.88
N GLY A 92 7.66 -11.53 -0.70
CA GLY A 92 8.33 -11.38 0.59
C GLY A 92 9.32 -12.48 0.94
N LYS A 93 9.37 -13.57 0.17
CA LYS A 93 10.26 -14.72 0.42
C LYS A 93 11.18 -14.96 -0.77
N GLY A 94 12.44 -15.26 -0.51
CA GLY A 94 13.41 -15.56 -1.56
C GLY A 94 14.83 -15.64 -1.04
N LYS A 95 15.80 -15.60 -1.97
CA LYS A 95 17.23 -15.49 -1.68
C LYS A 95 17.80 -14.22 -2.27
N SER A 96 18.71 -13.57 -1.56
CA SER A 96 19.53 -12.49 -2.10
C SER A 96 20.48 -13.03 -3.18
N SER A 97 20.89 -12.13 -4.07
CA SER A 97 21.93 -12.37 -5.06
C SER A 97 22.96 -11.24 -5.05
N VAL A 98 24.07 -11.39 -5.78
CA VAL A 98 25.04 -10.31 -6.02
C VAL A 98 24.41 -9.08 -6.68
N TYR A 99 23.25 -9.24 -7.34
CA TYR A 99 22.51 -8.17 -7.99
C TYR A 99 21.44 -7.54 -7.07
N GLY A 100 21.34 -8.00 -5.82
CA GLY A 100 20.34 -7.55 -4.87
C GLY A 100 19.18 -8.53 -4.69
N VAL A 101 18.07 -7.98 -4.20
CA VAL A 101 16.81 -8.68 -3.96
C VAL A 101 15.77 -8.23 -4.98
N GLY A 102 14.92 -9.17 -5.42
CA GLY A 102 13.80 -8.85 -6.31
C GLY A 102 12.80 -7.87 -5.68
N ARG A 103 11.89 -7.35 -6.50
CA ARG A 103 10.89 -6.38 -6.04
C ARG A 103 9.94 -6.99 -4.99
N ILE A 104 9.98 -6.45 -3.78
CA ILE A 104 9.05 -6.75 -2.69
C ILE A 104 7.99 -5.65 -2.60
N ILE A 105 6.74 -6.04 -2.42
CA ILE A 105 5.62 -5.10 -2.26
C ILE A 105 4.81 -5.48 -1.03
N VAL A 106 4.57 -4.52 -0.15
CA VAL A 106 3.61 -4.65 0.95
C VAL A 106 2.35 -3.88 0.58
N ARG A 107 1.22 -4.59 0.45
CA ARG A 107 -0.07 -3.98 0.13
C ARG A 107 -0.98 -4.02 1.33
N CYS A 108 -1.40 -2.86 1.80
CA CYS A 108 -2.47 -2.75 2.78
C CYS A 108 -3.81 -2.51 2.08
N THR A 109 -4.82 -3.28 2.46
CA THR A 109 -6.21 -3.11 2.05
C THR A 109 -6.96 -2.53 3.23
N LEU A 110 -7.35 -1.27 3.10
CA LEU A 110 -8.11 -0.54 4.11
C LEU A 110 -9.45 -1.23 4.37
N ILE A 111 -9.91 -1.21 5.62
CA ILE A 111 -11.21 -1.77 6.02
C ILE A 111 -12.32 -0.96 5.31
N PRO A 112 -13.16 -1.59 4.48
CA PRO A 112 -14.15 -0.88 3.68
C PRO A 112 -15.46 -0.68 4.45
N HIS A 113 -16.09 0.47 4.23
CA HIS A 113 -17.39 0.84 4.79
C HIS A 113 -18.35 1.34 3.70
N ASP A 114 -19.64 1.18 3.96
CA ASP A 114 -20.68 1.61 3.02
C ASP A 114 -20.91 3.12 3.09
N LEU A 115 -21.20 3.70 1.92
CA LEU A 115 -21.60 5.10 1.77
C LEU A 115 -23.05 5.13 1.28
N LYS A 116 -23.97 5.43 2.19
CA LYS A 116 -25.42 5.30 1.98
C LYS A 116 -26.17 6.51 2.52
N GLY A 117 -27.45 6.59 2.20
CA GLY A 117 -28.26 7.74 2.62
C GLY A 117 -29.71 7.66 2.17
N LYS A 118 -30.43 8.75 2.47
CA LYS A 118 -31.85 8.90 2.17
C LYS A 118 -32.07 9.79 0.95
N ILE A 119 -33.20 9.57 0.29
CA ILE A 119 -33.64 10.33 -0.88
C ILE A 119 -35.06 10.84 -0.62
N THR A 120 -35.30 12.11 -0.93
CA THR A 120 -36.61 12.75 -0.86
C THR A 120 -36.92 13.43 -2.19
N GLY A 121 -38.14 13.26 -2.70
CA GLY A 121 -38.62 13.98 -3.89
C GLY A 121 -38.16 13.43 -5.25
N LEU A 122 -37.50 12.27 -5.30
CA LEU A 122 -37.09 11.63 -6.56
C LEU A 122 -38.27 10.97 -7.28
N THR A 123 -39.14 11.76 -7.91
CA THR A 123 -40.33 11.28 -8.63
C THR A 123 -40.07 10.91 -10.09
N SER A 124 -38.92 11.28 -10.62
CA SER A 124 -38.44 11.01 -11.99
C SER A 124 -37.01 10.47 -11.94
N GLY A 125 -36.60 9.69 -12.93
CA GLY A 125 -35.31 8.99 -12.94
C GLY A 125 -34.76 8.72 -14.34
N PRO A 126 -33.49 8.27 -14.44
CA PRO A 126 -32.58 8.03 -13.33
C PRO A 126 -31.88 9.31 -12.83
N LEU A 127 -31.62 9.37 -11.52
CA LEU A 127 -30.57 10.21 -10.95
C LEU A 127 -29.27 9.41 -10.99
N VAL A 128 -28.16 9.99 -11.46
CA VAL A 128 -26.85 9.34 -11.36
C VAL A 128 -25.97 10.14 -10.40
N ILE A 129 -25.47 9.47 -9.35
CA ILE A 129 -24.49 10.02 -8.42
C ILE A 129 -23.14 9.31 -8.59
N ILE A 130 -22.06 9.98 -8.18
CA ILE A 130 -20.69 9.49 -8.31
C ILE A 130 -19.87 9.78 -7.05
N ASN A 131 -19.00 8.86 -6.66
CA ASN A 131 -17.96 9.03 -5.65
C ASN A 131 -16.63 8.50 -6.21
N GLY A 132 -15.69 9.39 -6.53
CA GLY A 132 -14.48 9.01 -7.27
C GLY A 132 -14.81 8.52 -8.67
N ASP A 133 -14.43 7.28 -8.99
CA ASP A 133 -14.75 6.60 -10.25
C ASP A 133 -16.06 5.78 -10.19
N HIS A 134 -16.59 5.54 -8.98
CA HIS A 134 -17.76 4.70 -8.78
C HIS A 134 -19.07 5.47 -9.00
N ARG A 135 -19.90 4.99 -9.92
CA ARG A 135 -21.18 5.60 -10.30
C ARG A 135 -22.34 4.73 -9.82
N LEU A 136 -23.38 5.37 -9.30
CA LEU A 136 -24.64 4.73 -8.95
C LEU A 136 -25.79 5.38 -9.73
N SER A 137 -26.54 4.57 -10.49
CA SER A 137 -27.78 4.97 -11.15
C SER A 137 -28.97 4.61 -10.27
N ILE A 138 -29.77 5.60 -9.91
CA ILE A 138 -30.89 5.48 -8.98
C ILE A 138 -32.20 5.70 -9.75
N PRO A 139 -33.07 4.67 -9.84
CA PRO A 139 -34.38 4.79 -10.48
C PRO A 139 -35.33 5.74 -9.71
N ALA A 140 -36.38 6.21 -10.39
CA ALA A 140 -37.45 6.98 -9.76
C ALA A 140 -38.08 6.23 -8.56
N ASN A 141 -38.61 7.00 -7.62
CA ASN A 141 -39.31 6.56 -6.41
C ASN A 141 -38.47 5.81 -5.35
N ASN A 142 -37.14 5.73 -5.52
CA ASN A 142 -36.27 5.27 -4.45
C ASN A 142 -36.21 6.30 -3.31
N THR A 143 -36.23 5.80 -2.08
CA THR A 143 -36.18 6.63 -0.85
C THR A 143 -34.85 6.48 -0.11
N GLU A 144 -33.98 5.61 -0.58
CA GLU A 144 -32.64 5.35 -0.06
C GLU A 144 -31.70 4.96 -1.19
N PHE A 145 -30.40 5.09 -0.93
CA PHE A 145 -29.37 4.56 -1.80
C PHE A 145 -28.25 3.95 -0.97
N ASN A 146 -27.54 3.00 -1.57
CA ASN A 146 -26.24 2.55 -1.10
C ASN A 146 -25.28 2.56 -2.28
N MET A 147 -24.18 3.31 -2.17
CA MET A 147 -23.11 3.29 -3.18
C MET A 147 -22.51 1.90 -3.31
N THR A 148 -22.59 1.07 -2.27
CA THR A 148 -22.11 -0.30 -2.32
C THR A 148 -23.00 -1.16 -3.20
N GLN A 149 -22.44 -1.66 -4.31
CA GLN A 149 -23.09 -2.60 -5.22
C GLN A 149 -22.28 -3.90 -5.30
N LEU A 150 -22.94 -5.03 -5.55
CA LEU A 150 -22.24 -6.27 -5.87
C LEU A 150 -21.66 -6.19 -7.28
N ALA A 151 -20.40 -6.58 -7.43
CA ALA A 151 -19.79 -6.79 -8.73
C ALA A 151 -20.49 -7.91 -9.50
N GLU A 152 -20.22 -8.03 -10.80
CA GLU A 152 -20.81 -9.05 -11.67
C GLU A 152 -20.56 -10.48 -11.19
N ASN A 153 -19.42 -10.71 -10.52
CA ASN A 153 -19.08 -12.00 -9.93
C ASN A 153 -19.87 -12.34 -8.66
N LYS A 154 -20.73 -11.42 -8.18
CA LYS A 154 -21.60 -11.53 -7.00
C LYS A 154 -20.87 -11.80 -5.68
N LYS A 155 -19.55 -11.63 -5.65
CA LYS A 155 -18.71 -11.83 -4.47
C LYS A 155 -18.08 -10.53 -4.01
N ASP A 156 -17.60 -9.75 -4.96
CA ASP A 156 -16.92 -8.50 -4.64
C ASP A 156 -17.93 -7.37 -4.47
N LYS A 157 -17.62 -6.46 -3.55
CA LYS A 157 -18.37 -5.23 -3.33
C LYS A 157 -17.62 -4.08 -3.98
N LEU A 158 -18.33 -3.26 -4.75
CA LEU A 158 -17.82 -2.05 -5.39
C LEU A 158 -18.45 -0.84 -4.71
N GLY A 159 -17.75 0.31 -4.72
CA GLY A 159 -18.29 1.56 -4.19
C GLY A 159 -18.13 1.78 -2.68
N GLN A 160 -17.58 0.80 -1.95
CA GLN A 160 -17.17 0.99 -0.57
C GLN A 160 -15.96 1.92 -0.47
N VAL A 161 -15.87 2.65 0.64
CA VAL A 161 -14.75 3.55 0.92
C VAL A 161 -13.95 2.99 2.09
N GLY A 162 -12.63 2.93 1.93
CA GLY A 162 -11.73 2.47 3.00
C GLY A 162 -11.64 3.48 4.14
N GLU A 163 -11.52 3.00 5.39
CA GLU A 163 -11.25 3.85 6.56
C GLU A 163 -10.14 4.87 6.26
N THR A 164 -10.28 6.10 6.76
CA THR A 164 -9.39 7.26 6.54
C THR A 164 -9.36 7.84 5.13
N LEU A 165 -9.95 7.18 4.12
CA LEU A 165 -10.09 7.79 2.80
C LEU A 165 -11.18 8.85 2.80
N ALA A 166 -10.95 9.92 2.05
CA ALA A 166 -11.97 10.91 1.77
C ALA A 166 -13.04 10.33 0.83
N TYR A 167 -14.30 10.73 1.04
CA TYR A 167 -15.39 10.54 0.10
C TYR A 167 -15.96 11.89 -0.34
N GLY A 168 -16.48 11.92 -1.56
CA GLY A 168 -17.16 13.08 -2.12
C GLY A 168 -18.20 12.65 -3.14
N VAL A 169 -19.46 12.65 -2.72
CA VAL A 169 -20.61 12.31 -3.55
C VAL A 169 -21.04 13.53 -4.36
N SER A 170 -21.19 13.36 -5.67
CA SER A 170 -21.68 14.42 -6.55
C SER A 170 -22.81 13.90 -7.44
N VAL A 171 -23.71 14.81 -7.85
CA VAL A 171 -24.66 14.50 -8.92
C VAL A 171 -23.93 14.54 -10.24
N LEU A 172 -23.87 13.39 -10.91
CA LEU A 172 -23.30 13.27 -12.25
C LEU A 172 -24.35 13.57 -13.33
N GLN A 173 -25.60 13.17 -13.09
CA GLN A 173 -26.72 13.40 -14.01
C GLN A 173 -27.99 13.64 -13.21
N GLN A 174 -28.64 14.79 -13.46
CA GLN A 174 -29.95 15.09 -12.90
C GLN A 174 -31.05 14.22 -13.56
N PRO A 175 -32.09 13.82 -12.80
CA PRO A 175 -33.25 13.17 -13.38
C PRO A 175 -34.07 14.16 -14.23
N PRO A 176 -34.81 13.69 -15.25
CA PRO A 176 -35.62 14.57 -16.09
C PRO A 176 -36.67 15.33 -15.27
N GLY A 177 -36.69 16.66 -15.41
CA GLY A 177 -37.70 17.52 -14.77
C GLY A 177 -37.50 17.78 -13.27
N LEU A 178 -36.36 17.37 -12.70
CA LEU A 178 -36.04 17.59 -11.29
C LEU A 178 -34.62 18.16 -11.15
N THR A 179 -34.36 18.84 -10.04
CA THR A 179 -33.02 19.20 -9.58
C THR A 179 -32.76 18.62 -8.21
N CYS A 180 -31.83 17.67 -8.13
CA CYS A 180 -31.37 17.05 -6.90
C CYS A 180 -30.13 17.76 -6.36
N ARG A 181 -30.09 17.97 -5.04
CA ARG A 181 -28.93 18.43 -4.25
C ARG A 181 -28.59 17.39 -3.19
N ILE A 182 -27.30 17.30 -2.85
CA ILE A 182 -26.78 16.37 -1.85
C ILE A 182 -26.27 17.17 -0.65
N ASP A 183 -26.79 16.86 0.53
CA ASP A 183 -26.28 17.34 1.81
C ASP A 183 -25.40 16.27 2.47
N ASN A 184 -24.41 16.72 3.26
CA ASN A 184 -23.35 15.87 3.84
C ASN A 184 -22.56 15.08 2.79
N ALA A 185 -22.40 15.67 1.60
CA ALA A 185 -21.87 15.00 0.42
C ALA A 185 -20.37 14.66 0.51
N VAL A 186 -19.60 15.31 1.39
CA VAL A 186 -18.15 15.12 1.55
C VAL A 186 -17.79 14.77 2.98
N GLY A 187 -16.71 14.01 3.15
CA GLY A 187 -16.18 13.67 4.47
C GLY A 187 -15.01 12.68 4.39
N THR A 188 -14.62 12.14 5.53
CA THR A 188 -13.60 11.09 5.65
C THR A 188 -14.25 9.86 6.28
N MET A 189 -13.99 8.68 5.70
CA MET A 189 -14.58 7.45 6.20
C MET A 189 -14.01 7.08 7.56
N GLY A 190 -14.90 6.92 8.55
CA GLY A 190 -14.56 6.47 9.90
C GLY A 190 -14.64 4.94 10.01
N LYS A 191 -14.75 4.43 11.25
CA LYS A 191 -14.86 3.00 11.56
C LYS A 191 -16.27 2.42 11.41
N ALA A 192 -17.15 3.15 10.72
CA ALA A 192 -18.55 2.81 10.57
C ALA A 192 -19.05 3.34 9.23
N ASP A 193 -20.11 2.71 8.71
CA ASP A 193 -20.80 3.17 7.52
C ASP A 193 -21.29 4.62 7.69
N VAL A 194 -21.25 5.37 6.60
CA VAL A 194 -21.83 6.71 6.53
C VAL A 194 -23.26 6.57 6.01
N ASP A 195 -24.25 7.00 6.80
CA ASP A 195 -25.68 6.87 6.50
C ASP A 195 -26.46 8.20 6.59
N ASN A 196 -25.76 9.31 6.83
CA ASN A 196 -26.34 10.64 7.03
C ASN A 196 -26.38 11.51 5.77
N ILE A 197 -26.09 10.94 4.60
CA ILE A 197 -26.21 11.64 3.32
C ILE A 197 -27.70 11.79 2.98
N LEU A 198 -28.09 13.00 2.59
CA LEU A 198 -29.45 13.30 2.17
C LEU A 198 -29.44 13.84 0.75
N ILE A 199 -30.21 13.20 -0.13
CA ILE A 199 -30.48 13.70 -1.48
C ILE A 199 -31.90 14.29 -1.49
N THR A 200 -32.01 15.57 -1.83
CA THR A 200 -33.31 16.25 -1.98
C THR A 200 -33.49 16.69 -3.43
N CYS A 201 -34.55 16.20 -4.06
CA CYS A 201 -34.94 16.53 -5.43
C CYS A 201 -36.24 17.34 -5.42
N ASN A 202 -36.28 18.42 -6.18
CA ASN A 202 -37.47 19.25 -6.40
C ASN A 202 -37.68 19.56 -7.88
#